data_AF-A0A969S3V9-F1
#
_entry.id   AF-A0A969S3V9-F1
#
_cell.length_a   1.000
_cell.length_b   1.000
_cell.length_c   1.000
_cell.angle_alpha   90.00
_cell.angle_beta   90.00
_cell.angle_gamma   90.00
#
_symmetry.space_group_name_H-M   'P 1'
#
loop_
_entity.id
_entity.type
_entity.pdbx_description
1 polymer ?
#
loop_
_entity_poly.entity_id
_entity_poly.type
_entity_poly.pdbx_seq_one_letter_code
_entity_poly.pdbx_strand_id
1 'polypeptide(L)' 'MKAVAVFRQRTHLPVIVDPSYAVGKRELVIPVAKAAVACGADGFIIEYHHTRKSVSDVPQALSLEDMVNLVHNLRLIIES' A
#
# COMPACT_ATOMS: atom_id res chain seq x y z
N MET A 1 2.12 5.02 9.68
CA MET A 1 1.07 6.03 9.41
C MET A 1 1.37 7.41 10.00
N LYS A 2 1.78 7.55 11.28
CA LYS A 2 2.17 8.86 11.86
C LYS A 2 3.14 9.68 10.98
N ALA A 3 4.13 9.01 10.38
CA ALA A 3 5.08 9.63 9.45
C ALA A 3 4.39 10.34 8.28
N VAL A 4 3.32 9.77 7.72
CA VAL A 4 2.56 10.37 6.62
C VAL A 4 2.02 11.74 7.04
N ALA A 5 1.30 11.79 8.17
CA ALA A 5 0.76 13.04 8.70
C ALA A 5 1.84 14.08 9.03
N VAL A 6 2.98 13.64 9.59
CA VAL A 6 4.09 14.54 9.93
C VAL A 6 4.76 15.11 8.67
N PHE A 7 5.08 14.28 7.67
CA PHE A 7 5.73 14.75 6.46
C PHE A 7 4.79 15.66 5.65
N ARG A 8 3.51 15.33 5.55
CA ARG A 8 2.50 16.21 4.94
C ARG A 8 2.46 17.63 5.51
N GLN A 9 2.78 17.81 6.80
CA GLN A 9 2.84 19.14 7.43
C GLN A 9 4.19 19.84 7.29
N ARG A 10 5.27 19.08 7.05
CA ARG A 10 6.66 19.59 7.10
C ARG A 10 7.29 19.77 5.73
N THR A 11 6.68 19.25 4.68
CA THR A 11 7.20 19.31 3.32
C THR A 11 6.07 19.52 2.30
N HIS A 12 6.43 20.09 1.15
CA HIS A 12 5.55 20.23 -0.01
C HIS A 12 5.69 19.07 -1.01
N LEU A 13 6.57 18.11 -0.71
CA LEU A 13 6.79 16.95 -1.56
C LEU A 13 5.69 15.89 -1.35
N PRO A 14 5.37 15.11 -2.39
CA PRO A 14 4.47 13.96 -2.27
C PRO A 14 4.97 12.94 -1.25
N VAL A 15 4.05 12.38 -0.45
CA VAL A 15 4.34 11.34 0.53
C VAL A 15 3.82 9.99 0.02
N ILE A 16 4.74 9.12 -0.36
CA ILE A 16 4.46 7.77 -0.88
C ILE A 16 4.77 6.72 0.19
N VAL A 17 3.91 5.72 0.35
CA VAL A 17 4.08 4.63 1.33
C VAL A 17 4.35 3.30 0.63
N ASP A 18 5.29 2.50 1.13
CA ASP A 18 5.43 1.10 0.71
C ASP A 18 4.84 0.18 1.79
N PRO A 19 3.56 -0.24 1.67
CA PRO A 19 2.96 -1.15 2.63
C PRO A 19 3.52 -2.57 2.52
N SER A 20 4.10 -2.98 1.38
CA SER A 20 4.61 -4.35 1.16
C SER A 20 5.79 -4.62 2.09
N TYR A 21 6.81 -3.78 2.02
CA TYR A 21 7.99 -3.88 2.88
C TYR A 21 7.70 -3.46 4.32
N ALA A 22 6.78 -2.52 4.55
CA ALA A 22 6.45 -2.08 5.91
C ALA A 22 5.84 -3.19 6.77
N VAL A 23 5.05 -4.10 6.17
CA VAL A 23 4.36 -5.16 6.92
C VAL A 23 4.94 -6.56 6.70
N GLY A 24 5.60 -6.80 5.56
CA GLY A 24 6.21 -8.09 5.23
C GLY A 24 5.22 -9.26 5.09
N LYS A 25 3.91 -8.97 5.02
CA LYS A 25 2.82 -9.96 5.04
C LYS A 25 1.68 -9.56 4.12
N ARG A 26 1.42 -10.37 3.10
CA ARG A 26 0.40 -10.12 2.04
C ARG A 26 -0.96 -9.69 2.60
N GLU A 27 -1.45 -10.38 3.64
CA GLU A 27 -2.77 -10.11 4.24
C GLU A 27 -2.88 -8.74 4.92
N LEU A 28 -1.75 -8.10 5.25
CA LEU A 28 -1.70 -6.78 5.86
C LEU A 28 -1.45 -5.65 4.86
N VAL A 29 -1.02 -5.97 3.63
CA VAL A 29 -0.68 -4.96 2.60
C VAL A 29 -1.90 -4.11 2.26
N ILE A 30 -3.05 -4.73 1.95
CA ILE A 30 -4.27 -3.99 1.57
C ILE A 30 -4.80 -3.13 2.74
N PRO A 31 -4.98 -3.64 3.98
CA PRO A 31 -5.38 -2.81 5.11
C PRO A 31 -4.47 -1.61 5.36
N VAL A 32 -3.14 -1.79 5.24
CA VAL A 32 -2.18 -0.70 5.47
C VAL A 32 -2.18 0.31 4.31
N ALA A 33 -2.37 -0.13 3.07
CA ALA A 33 -2.56 0.78 1.93
C ALA A 33 -3.81 1.66 2.12
N LYS A 34 -4.93 1.07 2.55
CA LYS A 34 -6.17 1.80 2.89
C LYS A 34 -5.91 2.83 4.01
N ALA A 35 -5.20 2.43 5.06
CA ALA A 35 -4.85 3.33 6.16
C ALA A 35 -3.91 4.47 5.71
N ALA A 36 -2.98 4.21 4.79
CA ALA A 36 -2.09 5.23 4.25
C ALA A 36 -2.87 6.30 3.48
N VAL A 37 -3.79 5.89 2.61
CA VAL A 37 -4.67 6.82 1.87
C VAL A 37 -5.55 7.63 2.82
N ALA A 38 -6.18 6.98 3.80
CA ALA A 38 -6.97 7.68 4.82
C ALA A 38 -6.15 8.69 5.66
N CYS A 39 -4.85 8.44 5.83
CA CYS A 39 -3.92 9.36 6.50
C CYS A 39 -3.41 10.49 5.59
N GLY A 40 -3.85 10.55 4.32
CA GLY A 40 -3.46 11.57 3.36
C GLY A 40 -2.15 11.29 2.63
N ALA A 41 -1.77 10.02 2.46
CA ALA A 41 -0.67 9.66 1.55
C ALA A 41 -1.05 9.98 0.10
N ASP A 42 -0.09 10.49 -0.67
CA ASP A 42 -0.30 10.86 -2.07
C ASP A 42 -0.23 9.64 -3.02
N GLY A 43 0.31 8.52 -2.52
CA GLY A 43 0.37 7.27 -3.25
C GLY A 43 1.05 6.15 -2.47
N PHE A 44 1.24 5.00 -3.12
CA PHE A 44 1.96 3.88 -2.53
C PHE A 44 2.68 3.03 -3.60
N ILE A 45 3.66 2.25 -3.14
CA ILE A 45 4.38 1.27 -3.96
C ILE A 45 3.98 -0.13 -3.48
N ILE A 46 3.53 -0.97 -4.39
CA ILE A 46 3.08 -2.33 -4.10
C ILE A 46 3.96 -3.32 -4.83
N GLU A 47 4.38 -4.35 -4.11
CA GLU A 47 5.04 -5.49 -4.71
C GLU A 47 4.01 -6.51 -5.20
N TYR A 48 4.19 -6.96 -6.44
CA TYR A 48 3.32 -7.91 -7.11
C TYR A 48 4.15 -9.02 -7.75
N HIS A 49 3.75 -10.28 -7.55
CA HIS A 49 4.32 -11.41 -8.30
C HIS A 49 3.21 -12.17 -9.03
N HIS A 50 3.45 -12.49 -10.30
CA HIS A 50 2.54 -13.32 -11.09
C HIS A 50 2.47 -14.78 -10.60
N THR A 51 3.56 -15.28 -9.99
CA THR A 51 3.63 -16.64 -9.47
C THR A 51 4.27 -16.65 -8.08
N ARG A 52 4.00 -17.71 -7.29
CA ARG A 52 4.63 -17.91 -5.98
C ARG A 52 6.08 -18.41 -6.04
N LYS A 53 6.68 -18.52 -7.23
CA LYS A 53 8.04 -19.04 -7.43
C LYS A 53 9.11 -17.94 -7.41
N SER A 54 8.82 -16.75 -6.92
CA SER A 54 9.82 -15.68 -6.81
C SER A 54 10.94 -16.08 -5.84
N VAL A 55 12.15 -15.61 -6.14
CA VAL A 55 13.35 -15.89 -5.35
C VAL A 55 13.42 -14.97 -4.11
N SER A 56 12.70 -13.84 -4.14
CA SER A 56 12.62 -12.87 -3.05
C SER A 56 11.16 -12.51 -2.76
N ASP A 57 10.90 -12.04 -1.53
CA ASP A 57 9.73 -11.23 -1.18
C ASP A 57 8.33 -11.86 -1.41
N VAL A 58 8.31 -13.18 -1.57
CA VAL A 58 7.08 -13.98 -1.72
C VAL A 58 6.07 -13.77 -0.57
N PRO A 59 6.46 -13.58 0.70
CA PRO A 59 5.48 -13.39 1.78
C PRO A 59 4.61 -12.13 1.64
N GLN A 60 5.16 -11.02 1.14
CA GLN A 60 4.46 -9.74 1.02
C GLN A 60 3.87 -9.44 -0.36
N ALA A 61 4.38 -10.08 -1.42
CA ALA A 61 3.97 -9.75 -2.78
C ALA A 61 2.49 -10.11 -3.07
N LEU A 62 1.71 -9.16 -3.57
CA LEU A 62 0.33 -9.38 -3.96
C LEU A 62 0.20 -10.25 -5.22
N SER A 63 -0.91 -10.96 -5.34
CA SER A 63 -1.35 -11.58 -6.60
C SER A 63 -2.10 -10.58 -7.49
N LEU A 64 -2.50 -11.00 -8.69
CA LEU A 64 -3.25 -10.13 -9.60
C LEU A 64 -4.66 -9.86 -9.05
N GLU A 65 -5.26 -10.88 -8.46
CA GLU A 65 -6.55 -10.77 -7.78
C GLU A 65 -6.47 -9.81 -6.59
N ASP A 66 -5.42 -9.90 -5.77
CA ASP A 66 -5.19 -8.96 -4.66
C ASP A 66 -5.03 -7.52 -5.16
N MET A 67 -4.34 -7.31 -6.29
CA MET A 67 -4.17 -5.99 -6.90
C MET A 67 -5.51 -5.42 -7.40
N VAL A 68 -6.34 -6.22 -8.06
CA VAL A 68 -7.70 -5.80 -8.46
C VAL A 68 -8.54 -5.46 -7.23
N ASN A 69 -8.49 -6.31 -6.20
CA ASN A 69 -9.18 -6.08 -4.94
C ASN A 69 -8.72 -4.80 -4.26
N LEU A 70 -7.42 -4.52 -4.24
CA LEU A 70 -6.85 -3.28 -3.70
C LEU A 70 -7.46 -2.06 -4.38
N VAL A 71 -7.42 -1.99 -5.72
CA VAL A 71 -7.93 -0.85 -6.48
C VAL A 71 -9.43 -0.64 -6.24
N HIS A 72 -10.21 -1.73 -6.25
CA HIS A 72 -11.65 -1.66 -5.96
C HIS A 72 -11.92 -1.11 -4.55
N ASN A 73 -11.20 -1.63 -3.55
CA ASN A 73 -11.33 -1.22 -2.15
C ASN A 73 -10.93 0.24 -1.89
N LEU A 74 -9.98 0.76 -2.67
CA LEU A 74 -9.50 2.14 -2.53
C LEU A 74 -10.45 3.16 -3.13
N ARG A 75 -11.12 2.84 -4.24
CA ARG A 75 -12.15 3.72 -4.82
C ARG A 75 -13.23 4.05 -3.80
N LEU A 76 -13.68 3.03 -3.05
CA LEU A 76 -14.67 3.19 -1.99
C LEU A 76 -14.25 4.13 -0.86
N ILE A 77 -12.94 4.34 -0.64
CA ILE A 77 -12.42 5.26 0.39
C ILE A 77 -12.21 6.67 -0.17
N ILE A 78 -11.77 6.77 -1.42
CA ILE A 78 -11.47 8.06 -2.05
C ILE A 78 -12.76 8.79 -2.43
N GLU A 79 -13.82 8.04 -2.77
CA GLU A 79 -15.12 8.58 -3.20
C GLU A 79 -16.12 8.78 -2.03
N SER A 80 -15.76 8.39 -0.81
CA SER A 80 -16.58 8.53 0.40
C SER A 80 -16.27 9.82 1.17
#